data_AF-A0A7Y2KVG8-F1
#
_entry.id   AF-A0A7Y2KVG8-F1
#
_cell.length_a   1.000
_cell.length_b   1.000
_cell.length_c   1.000
_cell.angle_alpha   90.00
_cell.angle_beta   90.00
_cell.angle_gamma   90.00
#
_symmetry.space_group_name_H-M   'P 1'
#
loop_
_entity.id
_entity.type
_entity.pdbx_description
1 polymer ?
#
loop_
_entity_poly.entity_id
_entity_poly.type
_entity_poly.pdbx_seq_one_letter_code
_entity_poly.pdbx_strand_id
1 'polypeptide(L)'
;MNANAPLFRRYFASKLYTLNDPEQAPGWVGFVWLGGDPPATLSFAESFKKGHYLFAPAAPTLSDEEAIAKFVAAIGNWLAKSFNDPFGGCACIWLPDANGPTFGKPAQSAITFFEGGGGSVATANNFNLAAGQLGFAVPGQTLMGIGEQGLVFFRSGIGRLQFNMLDDTSPPTVVGESGLPFVGPYAGAFTVVGTLLRSGEQSTLDGLQTGFHYLHTVAGSPVRQIYPAIVSGPAAAVLPYSGTIDPLNLYNSTDAALPAGILRTQFALTGTDPLASWYRTPTGRAIELISLHGLDDNQQPLPWCGALVLQPKTPAGQPVRSVYLTLAGDYALAEAGKGASVFELMPGLYGSERISMAPWQTAGTFDCLRFVPGQAAYAPAFPYKPADMNEAQIG
;
A
#
# COMPACT_ATOMS: atom_id res chain seq x y z
N MET A 1 16.70 -10.35 -21.92
CA MET A 1 15.90 -11.32 -21.15
C MET A 1 16.83 -12.12 -20.27
N ASN A 2 16.64 -12.01 -18.96
CA ASN A 2 17.48 -12.63 -17.94
C ASN A 2 17.16 -14.15 -17.88
N ALA A 3 18.16 -15.02 -18.07
CA ALA A 3 17.98 -16.48 -18.12
C ALA A 3 17.54 -17.09 -16.77
N ASN A 4 17.51 -16.28 -15.71
CA ASN A 4 17.13 -16.67 -14.34
C ASN A 4 15.75 -16.11 -13.91
N ALA A 5 14.94 -15.58 -14.83
CA ALA A 5 13.61 -15.09 -14.47
C ALA A 5 12.72 -16.23 -13.93
N PRO A 6 11.99 -16.03 -12.81
CA PRO A 6 11.08 -17.04 -12.28
C PRO A 6 10.05 -17.51 -13.33
N LEU A 7 9.78 -18.81 -13.32
CA LEU A 7 8.83 -19.45 -14.24
C LEU A 7 7.59 -19.90 -13.49
N PHE A 8 6.43 -19.74 -14.11
CA PHE A 8 5.23 -20.41 -13.69
C PHE A 8 5.39 -21.91 -13.90
N ARG A 9 5.18 -22.70 -12.85
CA ARG A 9 5.24 -24.17 -12.89
C ARG A 9 3.85 -24.74 -12.76
N ARG A 10 3.53 -25.68 -13.65
CA ARG A 10 2.21 -26.32 -13.69
C ARG A 10 1.98 -27.14 -12.42
N TYR A 11 0.80 -27.00 -11.81
CA TYR A 11 0.30 -27.95 -10.83
C TYR A 11 -0.12 -29.23 -11.56
N PHE A 12 0.50 -30.36 -11.23
CA PHE A 12 0.19 -31.66 -11.84
C PHE A 12 0.11 -31.60 -13.38
N ALA A 13 -0.76 -32.38 -14.02
CA ALA A 13 -1.10 -32.26 -15.44
C ALA A 13 -2.34 -31.37 -15.67
N SER A 14 -2.39 -30.20 -15.00
CA SER A 14 -3.58 -29.33 -15.02
C SER A 14 -3.37 -27.99 -15.78
N LYS A 15 -4.42 -27.17 -15.82
CA LYS A 15 -4.36 -25.79 -16.35
C LYS A 15 -3.89 -24.74 -15.32
N LEU A 16 -3.68 -25.12 -14.06
CA LEU A 16 -3.26 -24.21 -13.01
C LEU A 16 -1.74 -24.23 -12.87
N TYR A 17 -1.15 -23.06 -12.66
CA TYR A 17 0.27 -22.86 -12.41
C TYR A 17 0.45 -22.08 -11.11
N THR A 18 1.57 -22.32 -10.43
CA THR A 18 2.10 -21.46 -9.38
C THR A 18 3.40 -20.84 -9.84
N LEU A 19 3.64 -19.60 -9.44
CA LEU A 19 4.97 -19.06 -9.53
C LEU A 19 5.81 -19.61 -8.38
N ASN A 20 6.98 -20.14 -8.70
CA ASN A 20 7.99 -20.44 -7.68
C ASN A 20 8.78 -19.16 -7.44
N ASP A 21 8.37 -18.37 -6.46
CA ASP A 21 9.13 -17.18 -6.07
C ASP A 21 10.29 -17.58 -5.14
N PRO A 22 11.55 -17.47 -5.60
CA PRO A 22 12.71 -17.77 -4.75
C PRO A 22 12.85 -16.82 -3.56
N GLU A 23 12.25 -15.63 -3.61
CA GLU A 23 12.34 -14.60 -2.56
C GLU A 23 11.25 -14.73 -1.50
N GLN A 24 10.38 -15.75 -1.58
CA GLN A 24 9.27 -15.99 -0.66
C GLN A 24 8.40 -14.74 -0.43
N ALA A 25 7.88 -14.16 -1.52
CA ALA A 25 6.94 -13.05 -1.44
C ALA A 25 5.81 -13.32 -0.42
N PRO A 26 5.34 -12.28 0.30
CA PRO A 26 4.18 -12.39 1.18
C PRO A 26 2.92 -12.53 0.32
N GLY A 27 2.61 -13.76 -0.09
CA GLY A 27 1.44 -14.08 -0.90
C GLY A 27 1.68 -15.25 -1.85
N TRP A 28 0.66 -15.51 -2.68
CA TRP A 28 0.69 -16.49 -3.75
C TRP A 28 0.34 -15.83 -5.08
N VAL A 29 1.14 -16.15 -6.10
CA VAL A 29 0.88 -15.78 -7.49
C VAL A 29 0.62 -17.04 -8.30
N GLY A 30 -0.60 -17.16 -8.80
CA GLY A 30 -1.05 -18.25 -9.64
C GLY A 30 -1.34 -17.81 -11.07
N PHE A 31 -1.48 -18.78 -11.95
CA PHE A 31 -1.92 -18.53 -13.33
C PHE A 31 -2.79 -19.67 -13.86
N VAL A 32 -3.90 -19.34 -14.53
CA VAL A 32 -4.80 -20.29 -15.19
C VAL A 32 -4.64 -20.18 -16.70
N TRP A 33 -4.16 -21.25 -17.32
CA TRP A 33 -3.95 -21.34 -18.77
C TRP A 33 -5.26 -21.58 -19.53
N LEU A 34 -5.51 -20.78 -20.56
CA LEU A 34 -6.68 -20.88 -21.43
C LEU A 34 -6.42 -21.56 -22.77
N GLY A 35 -5.16 -21.81 -23.12
CA GLY A 35 -4.82 -22.51 -24.35
C GLY A 35 -5.22 -23.99 -24.35
N GLY A 36 -4.77 -24.70 -25.40
CA GLY A 36 -4.86 -26.15 -25.50
C GLY A 36 -3.93 -26.84 -24.49
N ASP A 37 -3.10 -27.76 -24.95
CA ASP A 37 -2.22 -28.53 -24.08
C ASP A 37 -1.29 -27.61 -23.25
N PRO A 38 -1.42 -27.59 -21.91
CA PRO A 38 -0.66 -26.69 -21.05
C PRO A 38 0.81 -27.14 -20.97
N PRO A 39 1.81 -26.29 -21.31
CA PRO A 39 3.22 -26.64 -21.17
C PRO A 39 3.63 -26.82 -19.71
N ALA A 40 4.73 -27.52 -19.44
CA ALA A 40 5.16 -27.78 -18.05
C ALA A 40 5.52 -26.50 -17.28
N THR A 41 6.07 -25.50 -17.99
CA THR A 41 6.46 -24.20 -17.45
C THR A 41 6.05 -23.08 -18.40
N LEU A 42 5.87 -21.88 -17.86
CA LEU A 42 5.62 -20.66 -18.63
C LEU A 42 6.51 -19.52 -18.12
N SER A 43 7.16 -18.82 -19.03
CA SER A 43 7.72 -17.49 -18.77
C SER A 43 6.61 -16.43 -18.70
N PHE A 44 6.95 -15.23 -18.21
CA PHE A 44 6.01 -14.10 -18.20
C PHE A 44 5.51 -13.75 -19.60
N ALA A 45 6.43 -13.69 -20.58
CA ALA A 45 6.09 -13.42 -21.97
C ALA A 45 5.15 -14.47 -22.57
N GLU A 46 5.34 -15.76 -22.26
CA GLU A 46 4.47 -16.84 -22.74
C GLU A 46 3.10 -16.86 -22.08
N SER A 47 3.00 -16.43 -20.82
CA SER A 47 1.73 -16.33 -20.08
C SER A 47 0.85 -15.17 -20.56
N PHE A 48 1.47 -14.12 -21.11
CA PHE A 48 0.77 -12.89 -21.49
C PHE A 48 -0.26 -13.15 -22.60
N LYS A 49 -1.51 -12.72 -22.37
CA LYS A 49 -2.68 -12.92 -23.25
C LYS A 49 -3.16 -14.38 -23.38
N LYS A 50 -2.74 -15.29 -22.50
CA LYS A 50 -3.10 -16.71 -22.58
C LYS A 50 -3.80 -17.26 -21.34
N GLY A 51 -4.28 -16.38 -20.45
CA GLY A 51 -4.85 -16.84 -19.20
C GLY A 51 -5.27 -15.79 -18.19
N HIS A 52 -5.46 -16.27 -16.96
CA HIS A 52 -5.82 -15.45 -15.81
C HIS A 52 -4.71 -15.48 -14.77
N TYR A 53 -4.21 -14.32 -14.36
CA TYR A 53 -3.32 -14.17 -13.21
C TYR A 53 -4.13 -14.14 -11.92
N LEU A 54 -3.66 -14.85 -10.90
CA LEU A 54 -4.31 -14.96 -9.59
C LEU A 54 -3.35 -14.45 -8.53
N PHE A 55 -3.88 -13.64 -7.61
CA PHE A 55 -3.15 -13.11 -6.46
C PHE A 55 -3.93 -13.44 -5.20
N ALA A 56 -3.28 -14.04 -4.21
CA ALA A 56 -3.92 -14.37 -2.93
C ALA A 56 -2.92 -14.25 -1.76
N PRO A 57 -3.38 -14.17 -0.51
CA PRO A 57 -2.49 -14.12 0.66
C PRO A 57 -1.76 -15.44 0.90
N ALA A 58 -2.31 -16.55 0.41
CA ALA A 58 -1.72 -17.88 0.54
C ALA A 58 -2.09 -18.75 -0.67
N ALA A 59 -1.27 -19.78 -0.93
CA ALA A 59 -1.53 -20.75 -1.98
C ALA A 59 -2.75 -21.62 -1.65
N PRO A 60 -3.51 -22.07 -2.66
CA PRO A 60 -4.62 -22.99 -2.44
C PRO A 60 -4.11 -24.38 -2.05
N THR A 61 -4.81 -25.03 -1.13
CA THR A 61 -4.53 -26.38 -0.65
C THR A 61 -5.28 -27.36 -1.54
N LEU A 62 -4.68 -27.70 -2.69
CA LEU A 62 -5.27 -28.59 -3.69
C LEU A 62 -4.56 -29.95 -3.67
N SER A 63 -5.30 -31.02 -3.39
CA SER A 63 -4.76 -32.38 -3.18
C SER A 63 -4.57 -33.19 -4.47
N ASP A 64 -5.33 -32.88 -5.51
CA ASP A 64 -5.46 -33.71 -6.72
C ASP A 64 -5.96 -32.91 -7.93
N GLU A 65 -5.99 -33.56 -9.10
CA GLU A 65 -6.41 -32.97 -10.36
C GLU A 65 -7.90 -32.59 -10.38
N GLU A 66 -8.76 -33.29 -9.64
CA GLU A 66 -10.19 -32.98 -9.56
C GLU A 66 -10.43 -31.68 -8.77
N ALA A 67 -9.74 -31.50 -7.64
CA ALA A 67 -9.75 -30.28 -6.86
C ALA A 67 -9.27 -29.09 -7.69
N ILE A 68 -8.23 -29.27 -8.51
CA ILE A 68 -7.73 -28.23 -9.41
C ILE A 68 -8.75 -27.92 -10.51
N ALA A 69 -9.37 -28.94 -11.12
CA ALA A 69 -10.40 -28.74 -12.13
C ALA A 69 -11.59 -27.94 -11.58
N LYS A 70 -12.03 -28.25 -10.35
CA LYS A 70 -13.07 -27.49 -9.64
C LYS A 70 -12.64 -26.05 -9.36
N PHE A 71 -11.41 -25.84 -8.91
CA PHE A 71 -10.85 -24.51 -8.66
C PHE A 71 -10.82 -23.65 -9.94
N VAL A 72 -10.29 -24.20 -11.03
CA VAL A 72 -10.24 -23.54 -12.35
C VAL A 72 -11.66 -23.25 -12.88
N ALA A 73 -12.58 -24.20 -12.74
CA ALA A 73 -13.97 -24.01 -13.14
C ALA A 73 -14.67 -22.92 -12.32
N ALA A 74 -14.41 -22.83 -11.01
CA ALA A 74 -14.96 -21.78 -10.16
C ALA A 74 -14.52 -20.37 -10.62
N ILE A 75 -13.25 -20.21 -11.01
CA ILE A 75 -12.72 -18.96 -11.57
C ILE A 75 -13.42 -18.63 -12.90
N GLY A 76 -13.49 -19.60 -13.82
CA GLY A 76 -14.15 -19.42 -15.11
C GLY A 76 -15.63 -19.02 -14.97
N ASN A 77 -16.36 -19.72 -14.10
CA ASN A 77 -17.77 -19.44 -13.83
C ASN A 77 -17.99 -18.05 -13.21
N TRP A 78 -17.10 -17.64 -12.30
CA TRP A 78 -17.19 -16.31 -11.70
C TRP A 78 -16.92 -15.20 -12.72
N LEU A 79 -15.91 -15.37 -13.59
CA LEU A 79 -15.62 -14.43 -14.67
C LEU A 79 -16.78 -14.33 -15.67
N ALA A 80 -17.35 -15.49 -16.05
CA ALA A 80 -18.50 -15.55 -16.95
C ALA A 80 -19.71 -14.79 -16.38
N LYS A 81 -20.02 -15.03 -15.11
CA LYS A 81 -21.10 -14.35 -14.40
C LYS A 81 -20.85 -12.85 -14.21
N SER A 82 -19.60 -12.44 -14.01
CA SER A 82 -19.27 -11.07 -13.58
C SER A 82 -19.01 -10.09 -14.73
N PHE A 83 -18.57 -10.59 -15.90
CA PHE A 83 -18.12 -9.73 -17.00
C PHE A 83 -18.82 -10.03 -18.32
N ASN A 84 -18.94 -11.29 -18.73
CA ASN A 84 -19.73 -11.72 -19.89
C ASN A 84 -19.78 -13.25 -19.98
N ASP A 85 -20.86 -13.84 -20.50
CA ASP A 85 -21.00 -15.30 -20.65
C ASP A 85 -21.08 -15.71 -22.14
N PRO A 86 -20.10 -16.46 -22.70
CA PRO A 86 -18.85 -16.89 -22.06
C PRO A 86 -17.83 -15.75 -21.96
N PHE A 87 -16.97 -15.80 -20.94
CA PHE A 87 -15.86 -14.85 -20.80
C PHE A 87 -14.69 -15.27 -21.71
N GLY A 88 -14.45 -14.50 -22.77
CA GLY A 88 -13.38 -14.76 -23.76
C GLY A 88 -12.08 -13.97 -23.55
N GLY A 89 -11.95 -13.22 -22.44
CA GLY A 89 -10.80 -12.35 -22.18
C GLY A 89 -9.74 -12.97 -21.28
N CYS A 90 -8.73 -12.17 -20.94
CA CYS A 90 -7.78 -12.48 -19.87
C CYS A 90 -8.11 -11.66 -18.62
N ALA A 91 -7.58 -12.06 -17.46
CA ALA A 91 -7.88 -11.38 -16.20
C ALA A 91 -6.72 -11.39 -15.21
N CYS A 92 -6.66 -10.39 -14.34
CA CYS A 92 -5.94 -10.37 -13.07
C CYS A 92 -6.99 -10.43 -11.97
N ILE A 93 -6.89 -11.37 -11.04
CA ILE A 93 -7.89 -11.60 -10.00
C ILE A 93 -7.22 -11.63 -8.64
N TRP A 94 -7.72 -10.82 -7.72
CA TRP A 94 -7.33 -10.84 -6.31
C TRP A 94 -8.34 -11.65 -5.52
N LEU A 95 -7.89 -12.78 -4.98
CA LEU A 95 -8.67 -13.73 -4.19
C LEU A 95 -8.38 -13.47 -2.71
N PRO A 96 -9.37 -13.02 -1.91
CA PRO A 96 -9.19 -12.90 -0.46
C PRO A 96 -8.84 -14.24 0.20
N ASP A 97 -9.37 -15.33 -0.35
CA ASP A 97 -9.00 -16.69 0.03
C ASP A 97 -8.92 -17.58 -1.22
N ALA A 98 -7.79 -18.28 -1.39
CA ALA A 98 -7.60 -19.27 -2.45
C ALA A 98 -8.03 -20.69 -2.03
N ASN A 99 -8.18 -20.97 -0.73
CA ASN A 99 -8.72 -22.23 -0.23
C ASN A 99 -10.25 -22.24 -0.37
N GLY A 100 -10.74 -22.62 -1.54
CA GLY A 100 -12.15 -22.43 -1.88
C GLY A 100 -12.37 -20.99 -2.33
N PRO A 101 -12.07 -20.69 -3.61
CA PRO A 101 -11.82 -19.33 -4.07
C PRO A 101 -13.01 -18.43 -3.75
N THR A 102 -12.77 -17.46 -2.87
CA THR A 102 -13.72 -16.39 -2.61
C THR A 102 -13.41 -15.24 -3.54
N PHE A 103 -14.46 -14.58 -4.03
CA PHE A 103 -14.33 -13.47 -4.96
C PHE A 103 -14.89 -12.20 -4.35
N GLY A 104 -14.13 -11.11 -4.46
CA GLY A 104 -14.59 -9.78 -4.09
C GLY A 104 -15.61 -9.22 -5.07
N LYS A 105 -15.93 -7.93 -4.90
CA LYS A 105 -16.71 -7.19 -5.88
C LYS A 105 -15.90 -7.11 -7.19
N PRO A 106 -16.47 -7.45 -8.36
CA PRO A 106 -15.70 -7.50 -9.61
C PRO A 106 -14.87 -6.24 -9.91
N ALA A 107 -15.44 -5.05 -9.69
CA ALA A 107 -14.75 -3.78 -9.88
C ALA A 107 -13.60 -3.51 -8.89
N GLN A 108 -13.43 -4.30 -7.83
CA GLN A 108 -12.39 -4.14 -6.80
C GLN A 108 -11.44 -5.34 -6.70
N SER A 109 -11.80 -6.46 -7.34
CA SER A 109 -11.05 -7.71 -7.25
C SER A 109 -10.64 -8.28 -8.60
N ALA A 110 -10.99 -7.63 -9.72
CA ALA A 110 -10.49 -8.07 -11.02
C ALA A 110 -10.28 -6.95 -12.05
N ILE A 111 -9.18 -7.09 -12.79
CA ILE A 111 -8.93 -6.38 -14.04
C ILE A 111 -9.06 -7.41 -15.16
N THR A 112 -9.94 -7.15 -16.11
CA THR A 112 -10.05 -7.90 -17.36
C THR A 112 -9.35 -7.14 -18.46
N PHE A 113 -8.81 -7.85 -19.46
CA PHE A 113 -8.08 -7.23 -20.57
C PHE A 113 -8.17 -8.08 -21.84
N PHE A 114 -8.04 -7.41 -22.98
CA PHE A 114 -8.07 -8.02 -24.31
C PHE A 114 -7.02 -7.39 -25.22
N GLU A 115 -6.63 -8.14 -26.25
CA GLU A 115 -5.85 -7.62 -27.37
C GLU A 115 -6.77 -6.84 -28.30
N GLY A 116 -6.48 -5.56 -28.50
CA GLY A 116 -7.17 -4.68 -29.44
C GLY A 116 -6.63 -4.80 -30.86
N GLY A 117 -7.27 -4.07 -31.78
CA GLY A 117 -6.79 -3.95 -33.16
C GLY A 117 -5.40 -3.31 -33.21
N GLY A 118 -4.44 -3.97 -33.86
CA GLY A 118 -3.05 -3.52 -33.94
C GLY A 118 -2.09 -4.14 -32.91
N GLY A 119 -2.57 -5.10 -32.10
CA GLY A 119 -1.73 -5.91 -31.20
C GLY A 119 -1.46 -5.28 -29.82
N SER A 120 -2.03 -4.11 -29.54
CA SER A 120 -1.98 -3.50 -28.21
C SER A 120 -2.93 -4.23 -27.26
N VAL A 121 -2.56 -4.31 -25.98
CA VAL A 121 -3.42 -4.88 -24.93
C VAL A 121 -3.88 -3.76 -24.04
N ALA A 122 -5.17 -3.76 -23.70
CA ALA A 122 -5.74 -2.77 -22.81
C ALA A 122 -6.71 -3.40 -21.81
N THR A 123 -6.88 -2.75 -20.66
CA THR A 123 -7.93 -3.09 -19.71
C THR A 123 -9.31 -2.94 -20.33
N ALA A 124 -10.20 -3.86 -20.01
CA ALA A 124 -11.54 -3.96 -20.54
C ALA A 124 -12.59 -3.34 -19.61
N ASN A 125 -12.34 -3.36 -18.30
CA ASN A 125 -13.23 -2.82 -17.26
C ASN A 125 -12.55 -1.71 -16.45
N ASN A 126 -13.37 -0.93 -15.77
CA ASN A 126 -12.87 0.00 -14.75
C ASN A 126 -12.70 -0.76 -13.43
N PHE A 127 -11.46 -0.90 -12.99
CA PHE A 127 -11.14 -1.33 -11.63
C PHE A 127 -11.06 -0.09 -10.74
N ASN A 128 -11.80 -0.10 -9.64
CA ASN A 128 -11.96 1.02 -8.71
C ASN A 128 -11.92 0.52 -7.27
N LEU A 129 -10.71 0.43 -6.73
CA LEU A 129 -10.45 0.03 -5.36
C LEU A 129 -10.76 1.20 -4.42
N ALA A 130 -11.74 1.05 -3.54
CA ALA A 130 -12.17 2.09 -2.61
C ALA A 130 -11.54 1.88 -1.24
N ALA A 131 -10.93 2.94 -0.70
CA ALA A 131 -10.40 3.04 0.65
C ALA A 131 -11.05 4.23 1.37
N GLY A 132 -12.32 4.09 1.75
CA GLY A 132 -13.12 5.20 2.28
C GLY A 132 -13.40 6.25 1.21
N GLN A 133 -12.95 7.47 1.43
CA GLN A 133 -13.11 8.59 0.49
C GLN A 133 -12.03 8.65 -0.60
N LEU A 134 -10.95 7.89 -0.45
CA LEU A 134 -9.89 7.75 -1.46
C LEU A 134 -10.17 6.51 -2.32
N GLY A 135 -10.09 6.65 -3.64
CA GLY A 135 -10.15 5.54 -4.58
C GLY A 135 -8.87 5.42 -5.39
N PHE A 136 -8.39 4.19 -5.61
CA PHE A 136 -7.37 3.86 -6.59
C PHE A 136 -8.03 3.21 -7.80
N ALA A 137 -7.79 3.76 -8.99
CA ALA A 137 -8.45 3.32 -10.22
C ALA A 137 -7.46 2.86 -11.29
N VAL A 138 -7.82 1.76 -11.94
CA VAL A 138 -7.31 1.37 -13.25
C VAL A 138 -8.48 1.50 -14.22
N PRO A 139 -8.61 2.63 -14.94
CA PRO A 139 -9.66 2.82 -15.92
C PRO A 139 -9.62 1.76 -17.01
N GLY A 140 -10.77 1.51 -17.65
CA GLY A 140 -10.80 0.79 -18.92
C GLY A 140 -9.98 1.54 -19.98
N GLN A 141 -9.45 0.81 -20.96
CA GLN A 141 -8.57 1.31 -22.01
C GLN A 141 -7.19 1.77 -21.50
N THR A 142 -6.78 1.40 -20.30
CA THR A 142 -5.37 1.55 -19.88
C THR A 142 -4.52 0.53 -20.63
N LEU A 143 -3.53 1.01 -21.36
CA LEU A 143 -2.62 0.18 -22.12
C LEU A 143 -1.71 -0.63 -21.20
N MET A 144 -1.49 -1.89 -21.54
CA MET A 144 -0.74 -2.84 -20.74
C MET A 144 0.28 -3.62 -21.58
N GLY A 145 1.35 -4.03 -20.91
CA GLY A 145 2.36 -4.94 -21.46
C GLY A 145 2.86 -5.89 -20.39
N ILE A 146 3.85 -6.71 -20.78
CA ILE A 146 4.59 -7.58 -19.87
C ILE A 146 6.03 -7.08 -19.78
N GLY A 147 6.48 -6.79 -18.57
CA GLY A 147 7.84 -6.40 -18.25
C GLY A 147 8.64 -7.55 -17.64
N GLU A 148 9.83 -7.23 -17.11
CA GLU A 148 10.72 -8.25 -16.53
C GLU A 148 10.21 -8.83 -15.21
N GLN A 149 9.41 -8.07 -14.46
CA GLN A 149 8.90 -8.48 -13.15
C GLN A 149 7.41 -8.87 -13.14
N GLY A 150 6.66 -8.60 -14.22
CA GLY A 150 5.21 -8.78 -14.25
C GLY A 150 4.53 -7.86 -15.25
N LEU A 151 3.32 -7.41 -14.95
CA LEU A 151 2.58 -6.52 -15.86
C LEU A 151 3.03 -5.07 -15.71
N VAL A 152 3.04 -4.36 -16.82
CA VAL A 152 3.31 -2.91 -16.88
C VAL A 152 2.09 -2.22 -17.44
N PHE A 153 1.66 -1.13 -16.80
CA PHE A 153 0.59 -0.26 -17.24
C PHE A 153 1.21 1.03 -17.78
N PHE A 154 1.07 1.24 -19.08
CA PHE A 154 1.66 2.38 -19.76
C PHE A 154 0.87 3.64 -19.46
N ARG A 155 1.59 4.73 -19.17
CA ARG A 155 0.99 6.05 -19.09
C ARG A 155 0.90 6.69 -20.47
N SER A 156 -0.01 6.18 -21.28
CA SER A 156 -0.31 6.71 -22.60
C SER A 156 -1.81 6.65 -22.89
N GLY A 157 -2.30 7.60 -23.67
CA GLY A 157 -3.72 7.70 -24.00
C GLY A 157 -4.61 8.21 -22.86
N ILE A 158 -5.90 7.84 -22.94
CA ILE A 158 -6.96 8.34 -22.04
C ILE A 158 -7.07 7.54 -20.73
N GLY A 159 -6.72 6.25 -20.74
CA GLY A 159 -6.78 5.39 -19.56
C GLY A 159 -5.44 5.36 -18.84
N ARG A 160 -5.37 5.88 -17.62
CA ARG A 160 -4.16 5.85 -16.79
C ARG A 160 -4.50 5.52 -15.34
N LEU A 161 -3.60 4.84 -14.66
CA LEU A 161 -3.71 4.63 -13.23
C LEU A 161 -3.78 5.98 -12.52
N GLN A 162 -4.70 6.12 -11.58
CA GLN A 162 -4.91 7.36 -10.86
C GLN A 162 -5.59 7.13 -9.51
N PHE A 163 -5.39 8.09 -8.62
CA PHE A 163 -6.19 8.22 -7.41
C PHE A 163 -7.32 9.24 -7.63
N ASN A 164 -8.46 9.00 -7.02
CA ASN A 164 -9.60 9.89 -7.01
C ASN A 164 -10.05 10.14 -5.56
N MET A 165 -10.51 11.35 -5.25
CA MET A 165 -11.16 11.68 -3.98
C MET A 165 -12.66 11.86 -4.22
N LEU A 166 -13.48 11.48 -3.23
CA LEU A 166 -14.93 11.74 -3.24
C LEU A 166 -15.28 13.17 -2.77
N ASP A 167 -14.30 13.90 -2.25
CA ASP A 167 -14.41 15.28 -1.81
C ASP A 167 -13.41 16.16 -2.59
N ASP A 168 -13.35 17.45 -2.25
CA ASP A 168 -12.50 18.44 -2.93
C ASP A 168 -11.00 18.30 -2.58
N THR A 169 -10.60 17.31 -1.78
CA THR A 169 -9.19 17.05 -1.47
C THR A 169 -8.40 16.68 -2.72
N SER A 170 -7.20 17.23 -2.86
CA SER A 170 -6.26 16.83 -3.89
C SER A 170 -5.82 15.37 -3.71
N PRO A 171 -6.13 14.45 -4.66
CA PRO A 171 -5.67 13.08 -4.57
C PRO A 171 -4.13 12.99 -4.71
N PRO A 172 -3.51 11.90 -4.21
CA PRO A 172 -2.15 11.53 -4.62
C PRO A 172 -2.03 11.49 -6.14
N THR A 173 -0.93 12.01 -6.69
CA THR A 173 -0.69 11.93 -8.14
C THR A 173 0.02 10.63 -8.48
N VAL A 174 -0.21 10.11 -9.69
CA VAL A 174 0.62 9.04 -10.26
C VAL A 174 1.48 9.67 -11.36
N VAL A 175 2.77 9.36 -11.42
CA VAL A 175 3.77 9.76 -12.41
C VAL A 175 4.42 8.55 -13.08
N GLY A 176 4.72 8.66 -14.38
CA GLY A 176 5.32 7.57 -15.15
C GLY A 176 4.41 6.35 -15.34
N GLU A 177 5.03 5.24 -15.73
CA GLU A 177 4.39 3.92 -15.84
C GLU A 177 4.14 3.32 -14.45
N SER A 178 3.29 2.30 -14.40
CA SER A 178 2.96 1.60 -13.17
C SER A 178 3.11 0.09 -13.36
N GLY A 179 3.39 -0.64 -12.29
CA GLY A 179 3.61 -2.08 -12.33
C GLY A 179 2.55 -2.87 -11.58
N LEU A 180 2.43 -4.14 -11.95
CA LEU A 180 1.87 -5.19 -11.10
C LEU A 180 2.84 -6.37 -11.16
N PRO A 181 3.86 -6.38 -10.28
CA PRO A 181 4.87 -7.42 -10.25
C PRO A 181 4.26 -8.76 -9.85
N PHE A 182 4.86 -9.83 -10.37
CA PHE A 182 4.55 -11.21 -10.04
C PHE A 182 5.54 -11.81 -9.03
N VAL A 183 6.68 -11.15 -8.82
CA VAL A 183 7.79 -11.60 -7.98
C VAL A 183 8.17 -10.55 -6.95
N GLY A 184 8.87 -10.98 -5.91
CA GLY A 184 9.42 -10.11 -4.88
C GLY A 184 8.38 -9.66 -3.85
N PRO A 185 8.78 -8.82 -2.87
CA PRO A 185 7.96 -8.52 -1.69
C PRO A 185 6.60 -7.88 -2.00
N TYR A 186 6.46 -7.25 -3.18
CA TYR A 186 5.25 -6.57 -3.63
C TYR A 186 4.48 -7.33 -4.71
N ALA A 187 4.79 -8.60 -4.95
CA ALA A 187 4.05 -9.44 -5.89
C ALA A 187 2.52 -9.34 -5.66
N GLY A 188 1.77 -8.98 -6.70
CA GLY A 188 0.32 -8.78 -6.63
C GLY A 188 -0.15 -7.44 -6.04
N ALA A 189 0.74 -6.54 -5.63
CA ALA A 189 0.41 -5.16 -5.29
C ALA A 189 0.77 -4.23 -6.45
N PHE A 190 -0.05 -3.24 -6.76
CA PHE A 190 0.32 -2.24 -7.76
C PHE A 190 1.50 -1.42 -7.28
N THR A 191 2.46 -1.14 -8.16
CA THR A 191 3.56 -0.21 -7.92
C THR A 191 3.36 1.06 -8.73
N VAL A 192 3.46 2.22 -8.08
CA VAL A 192 3.23 3.54 -8.69
C VAL A 192 4.24 4.54 -8.14
N VAL A 193 4.70 5.49 -8.93
CA VAL A 193 5.48 6.63 -8.43
C VAL A 193 4.58 7.86 -8.46
N GLY A 194 4.79 8.82 -7.58
CA GLY A 194 3.88 9.95 -7.49
C GLY A 194 4.31 11.08 -6.57
N THR A 195 3.39 12.01 -6.35
CA THR A 195 3.53 13.07 -5.36
C THR A 195 2.28 13.25 -4.50
N LEU A 196 2.47 13.65 -3.25
CA LEU A 196 1.42 14.09 -2.33
C LEU A 196 1.50 15.62 -2.18
N LEU A 197 0.39 16.33 -2.35
CA LEU A 197 0.37 17.79 -2.17
C LEU A 197 0.40 18.14 -0.68
N ARG A 198 1.28 19.07 -0.29
CA ARG A 198 1.46 19.55 1.10
C ARG A 198 0.94 20.97 1.36
N SER A 199 0.77 21.76 0.32
CA SER A 199 0.43 23.17 0.41
C SER A 199 -0.94 23.48 -0.18
N GLY A 200 -1.59 24.50 0.37
CA GLY A 200 -2.95 24.91 -0.02
C GLY A 200 -4.03 24.29 0.86
N GLU A 201 -5.18 24.96 0.92
CA GLU A 201 -6.42 24.39 1.45
C GLU A 201 -6.75 23.15 0.60
N GLN A 202 -7.20 22.07 1.24
CA GLN A 202 -7.54 20.80 0.56
C GLN A 202 -6.34 20.09 -0.10
N SER A 203 -5.11 20.39 0.32
CA SER A 203 -3.93 19.58 -0.05
C SER A 203 -4.09 18.13 0.38
N THR A 204 -3.36 17.20 -0.25
CA THR A 204 -3.46 15.76 0.07
C THR A 204 -3.22 15.50 1.56
N LEU A 205 -2.20 16.13 2.15
CA LEU A 205 -1.91 15.93 3.58
C LEU A 205 -2.96 16.56 4.50
N ASP A 206 -3.50 17.72 4.14
CA ASP A 206 -4.50 18.42 4.95
C ASP A 206 -5.88 17.73 4.86
N GLY A 207 -6.36 17.43 3.65
CA GLY A 207 -7.65 16.79 3.43
C GLY A 207 -7.71 15.34 3.94
N LEU A 208 -6.60 14.59 3.86
CA LEU A 208 -6.48 13.29 4.52
C LEU A 208 -6.13 13.40 6.01
N GLN A 209 -5.97 14.60 6.56
CA GLN A 209 -5.71 14.84 7.97
C GLN A 209 -4.50 14.05 8.50
N THR A 210 -3.35 14.20 7.84
CA THR A 210 -2.14 13.42 8.11
C THR A 210 -1.66 13.57 9.55
N GLY A 211 -1.56 12.46 10.28
CA GLY A 211 -1.10 12.44 11.66
C GLY A 211 -1.67 11.26 12.45
N PHE A 212 -1.64 11.37 13.77
CA PHE A 212 -2.20 10.37 14.68
C PHE A 212 -3.62 10.75 15.08
N HIS A 213 -4.53 9.78 15.03
CA HIS A 213 -5.93 9.98 15.37
C HIS A 213 -6.26 9.15 16.61
N TYR A 214 -6.76 9.81 17.64
CA TYR A 214 -7.22 9.17 18.88
C TYR A 214 -8.74 9.20 18.93
N LEU A 215 -9.35 8.02 18.99
CA LEU A 215 -10.78 7.86 19.16
C LEU A 215 -11.09 7.59 20.64
N HIS A 216 -11.92 8.42 21.24
CA HIS A 216 -12.36 8.28 22.63
C HIS A 216 -13.84 8.65 22.76
N THR A 217 -14.42 8.51 23.96
CA THR A 217 -15.83 8.81 24.19
C THR A 217 -15.96 10.02 25.11
N VAL A 218 -16.80 10.99 24.72
CA VAL A 218 -17.19 12.14 25.57
C VAL A 218 -18.71 12.14 25.66
N ALA A 219 -19.25 12.11 26.88
CA ALA A 219 -20.69 12.07 27.14
C ALA A 219 -21.44 10.97 26.33
N GLY A 220 -20.83 9.79 26.19
CA GLY A 220 -21.39 8.66 25.45
C GLY A 220 -21.26 8.74 23.92
N SER A 221 -20.65 9.79 23.37
CA SER A 221 -20.45 9.97 21.92
C SER A 221 -18.97 9.80 21.53
N PRO A 222 -18.68 9.13 20.41
CA PRO A 222 -17.31 8.99 19.92
C PRO A 222 -16.78 10.34 19.43
N VAL A 223 -15.62 10.74 19.95
CA VAL A 223 -14.87 11.95 19.58
C VAL A 223 -13.53 11.53 19.02
N ARG A 224 -13.16 12.14 17.89
CA ARG A 224 -11.86 11.95 17.25
C ARG A 224 -11.00 13.18 17.48
N GLN A 225 -9.86 12.98 18.13
CA GLN A 225 -8.83 14.00 18.29
C GLN A 225 -7.69 13.74 17.32
N ILE A 226 -7.25 14.79 16.62
CA ILE A 226 -6.24 14.70 15.57
C ILE A 226 -4.98 15.38 16.08
N TYR A 227 -3.86 14.67 15.99
CA TYR A 227 -2.52 15.17 16.29
C TYR A 227 -1.72 15.17 14.99
N PRO A 228 -1.59 16.32 14.33
CA PRO A 228 -0.79 16.43 13.12
C PRO A 228 0.66 15.99 13.38
N ALA A 229 1.22 15.18 12.48
CA ALA A 229 2.62 14.73 12.62
C ALA A 229 3.57 15.57 11.75
N ILE A 230 3.17 15.85 10.51
CA ILE A 230 3.95 16.58 9.52
C ILE A 230 3.39 18.01 9.41
N VAL A 231 4.28 18.99 9.29
CA VAL A 231 3.89 20.39 9.01
C VAL A 231 3.46 20.50 7.55
N SER A 232 2.22 20.92 7.33
CA SER A 232 1.73 21.38 6.03
C SER A 232 2.11 22.84 5.81
N GLY A 233 2.37 23.22 4.55
CA GLY A 233 2.81 24.59 4.24
C GLY A 233 3.49 24.72 2.87
N PRO A 234 3.74 25.96 2.42
CA PRO A 234 4.30 26.24 1.09
C PRO A 234 5.77 25.81 0.94
N ALA A 235 6.49 25.61 2.05
CA ALA A 235 7.85 25.07 2.02
C ALA A 235 7.81 23.60 1.56
N ALA A 236 8.43 23.31 0.41
CA ALA A 236 8.37 22.03 -0.29
C ALA A 236 6.93 21.57 -0.62
N ALA A 237 6.27 22.23 -1.59
CA ALA A 237 4.84 22.03 -1.91
C ALA A 237 4.38 20.58 -2.14
N VAL A 238 5.29 19.65 -2.46
CA VAL A 238 4.98 18.24 -2.73
C VAL A 238 5.92 17.30 -1.98
N LEU A 239 5.42 16.10 -1.62
CA LEU A 239 6.23 14.97 -1.19
C LEU A 239 6.28 13.93 -2.31
N PRO A 240 7.46 13.63 -2.89
CA PRO A 240 7.60 12.53 -3.82
C PRO A 240 7.52 11.19 -3.09
N TYR A 241 6.93 10.20 -3.76
CA TYR A 241 6.78 8.86 -3.20
C TYR A 241 6.95 7.75 -4.25
N SER A 242 7.36 6.56 -3.79
CA SER A 242 7.16 5.27 -4.47
C SER A 242 6.11 4.48 -3.68
N GLY A 243 5.00 4.16 -4.31
CA GLY A 243 3.80 3.66 -3.66
C GLY A 243 3.51 2.23 -4.06
N THR A 244 2.95 1.50 -3.11
CA THR A 244 2.40 0.16 -3.32
C THR A 244 0.94 0.17 -2.93
N ILE A 245 0.10 -0.56 -3.65
CA ILE A 245 -1.34 -0.67 -3.37
C ILE A 245 -1.75 -2.12 -3.54
N ASP A 246 -2.07 -2.78 -2.42
CA ASP A 246 -2.54 -4.16 -2.40
C ASP A 246 -4.08 -4.18 -2.24
N PRO A 247 -4.82 -4.64 -3.25
CA PRO A 247 -6.28 -4.79 -3.17
C PRO A 247 -6.77 -5.68 -2.01
N LEU A 248 -5.92 -6.58 -1.51
CA LEU A 248 -6.23 -7.49 -0.40
C LEU A 248 -5.75 -6.96 0.95
N ASN A 249 -4.93 -5.90 0.97
CA ASN A 249 -4.33 -5.37 2.19
C ASN A 249 -4.19 -3.83 2.16
N LEU A 250 -5.31 -3.14 1.97
CA LEU A 250 -5.38 -1.68 1.87
C LEU A 250 -4.87 -0.91 3.11
N TYR A 251 -4.97 -1.54 4.29
CA TYR A 251 -4.68 -0.88 5.57
C TYR A 251 -3.49 -1.49 6.32
N ASN A 252 -2.71 -2.35 5.65
CA ASN A 252 -1.60 -3.13 6.24
C ASN A 252 -2.00 -3.89 7.52
N SER A 253 -3.21 -4.46 7.52
CA SER A 253 -3.78 -5.16 8.67
C SER A 253 -3.50 -6.66 8.70
N THR A 254 -2.82 -7.22 7.69
CA THR A 254 -2.46 -8.64 7.66
C THR A 254 -1.10 -8.89 8.31
N ASP A 255 -1.04 -9.86 9.23
CA ASP A 255 0.14 -10.14 10.04
C ASP A 255 1.29 -10.83 9.28
N ALA A 256 1.10 -11.32 8.05
CA ALA A 256 2.15 -12.10 7.37
C ALA A 256 3.33 -11.25 6.87
N ALA A 257 3.07 -10.04 6.35
CA ALA A 257 4.09 -9.17 5.74
C ALA A 257 4.70 -8.16 6.74
N LEU A 258 3.91 -7.75 7.73
CA LEU A 258 4.25 -6.68 8.67
C LEU A 258 5.48 -6.99 9.55
N PRO A 259 5.69 -8.22 10.07
CA PRO A 259 6.88 -8.57 10.87
C PRO A 259 8.19 -8.39 10.11
N ALA A 260 8.18 -8.62 8.79
CA ALA A 260 9.33 -8.41 7.93
C ALA A 260 9.52 -6.93 7.53
N GLY A 261 8.62 -6.03 7.94
CA GLY A 261 8.65 -4.62 7.57
C GLY A 261 8.14 -4.30 6.18
N ILE A 262 7.43 -5.23 5.54
CA ILE A 262 6.86 -5.04 4.21
C ILE A 262 5.45 -4.47 4.34
N LEU A 263 5.29 -3.21 3.91
CA LEU A 263 4.00 -2.52 3.88
C LEU A 263 3.40 -2.62 2.46
N ARG A 264 2.35 -3.41 2.33
CA ARG A 264 1.73 -3.79 1.06
C ARG A 264 0.90 -2.66 0.42
N THR A 265 0.41 -1.73 1.25
CA THR A 265 -0.22 -0.48 0.78
C THR A 265 0.41 0.74 1.44
N GLN A 266 1.23 1.49 0.73
CA GLN A 266 1.97 2.64 1.30
C GLN A 266 2.33 3.70 0.26
N PHE A 267 2.73 4.86 0.76
CA PHE A 267 3.40 5.93 0.05
C PHE A 267 4.81 6.08 0.65
N ALA A 268 5.77 5.28 0.19
CA ALA A 268 7.15 5.35 0.68
C ALA A 268 7.80 6.64 0.21
N LEU A 269 8.33 7.43 1.14
CA LEU A 269 8.83 8.77 0.87
C LEU A 269 10.21 8.67 0.23
N THR A 270 10.38 9.31 -0.93
CA THR A 270 11.62 9.23 -1.72
C THR A 270 12.41 10.54 -1.74
N GLY A 271 11.87 11.58 -1.09
CA GLY A 271 12.56 12.85 -0.93
C GLY A 271 13.74 12.71 0.03
N THR A 272 14.83 13.40 -0.28
CA THR A 272 16.02 13.48 0.59
C THR A 272 15.91 14.57 1.65
N ASP A 273 14.97 15.49 1.49
CA ASP A 273 14.80 16.63 2.38
C ASP A 273 14.14 16.21 3.69
N PRO A 274 14.65 16.68 4.84
CA PRO A 274 13.98 16.48 6.12
C PRO A 274 12.55 17.01 6.11
N LEU A 275 11.65 16.26 6.74
CA LEU A 275 10.24 16.60 6.85
C LEU A 275 10.03 17.43 8.13
N ALA A 276 9.71 18.70 7.96
CA ALA A 276 9.25 19.52 9.08
C ALA A 276 8.09 18.84 9.81
N SER A 277 8.20 18.69 11.13
CA SER A 277 7.22 17.97 11.96
C SER A 277 6.66 18.86 13.08
N TRP A 278 5.57 18.39 13.69
CA TRP A 278 5.01 19.03 14.88
C TRP A 278 5.69 18.59 16.18
N TYR A 279 6.64 17.65 16.12
CA TYR A 279 7.44 17.27 17.27
C TYR A 279 8.30 18.43 17.75
N ARG A 280 8.47 18.54 19.07
CA ARG A 280 9.26 19.57 19.72
C ARG A 280 10.19 18.97 20.77
N THR A 281 11.31 19.64 20.99
CA THR A 281 12.15 19.40 22.16
C THR A 281 11.49 20.00 23.42
N PRO A 282 11.95 19.65 24.64
CA PRO A 282 11.54 20.30 25.88
C PRO A 282 11.72 21.82 25.91
N THR A 283 12.61 22.36 25.07
CA THR A 283 12.87 23.79 24.92
C THR A 283 12.04 24.44 23.80
N GLY A 284 11.10 23.70 23.19
CA GLY A 284 10.23 24.19 22.13
C GLY A 284 10.90 24.26 20.75
N ARG A 285 12.07 23.65 20.56
CA ARG A 285 12.78 23.65 19.26
C ARG A 285 12.12 22.67 18.31
N ALA A 286 12.09 23.04 17.03
CA ALA A 286 11.49 22.24 15.97
C ALA A 286 12.31 20.97 15.70
N ILE A 287 11.60 19.86 15.47
CA ILE A 287 12.18 18.58 15.12
C ILE A 287 11.78 18.26 13.67
N GLU A 288 12.72 17.73 12.91
CA GLU A 288 12.53 17.23 11.55
C GLU A 288 12.60 15.70 11.54
N LEU A 289 11.78 15.09 10.68
CA LEU A 289 11.75 13.65 10.45
C LEU A 289 12.54 13.34 9.17
N ILE A 290 13.45 12.38 9.25
CA ILE A 290 14.24 11.92 8.10
C ILE A 290 13.82 10.48 7.80
N SER A 291 13.18 10.27 6.63
CA SER A 291 12.76 8.94 6.20
C SER A 291 13.97 8.05 5.93
N LEU A 292 13.95 6.81 6.43
CA LEU A 292 15.05 5.87 6.29
C LEU A 292 14.75 4.77 5.26
N HIS A 293 15.81 4.00 4.95
CA HIS A 293 15.87 2.82 4.06
C HIS A 293 15.61 3.07 2.58
N GLY A 294 14.64 3.92 2.20
CA GLY A 294 14.41 4.29 0.80
C GLY A 294 13.96 3.13 -0.07
N LEU A 295 14.49 3.06 -1.30
CA LEU A 295 14.12 2.09 -2.33
C LEU A 295 15.29 1.16 -2.67
N ASP A 296 14.98 -0.02 -3.20
CA ASP A 296 15.94 -0.95 -3.78
C ASP A 296 16.31 -0.59 -5.23
N ASP A 297 17.18 -1.40 -5.85
CA ASP A 297 17.61 -1.21 -7.24
C ASP A 297 16.46 -1.33 -8.27
N ASN A 298 15.36 -1.99 -7.88
CA ASN A 298 14.16 -2.11 -8.69
C ASN A 298 13.15 -0.98 -8.44
N GLN A 299 13.53 0.07 -7.71
CA GLN A 299 12.66 1.18 -7.29
C GLN A 299 11.49 0.75 -6.40
N GLN A 300 11.58 -0.43 -5.79
CA GLN A 300 10.61 -0.93 -4.83
C GLN A 300 11.00 -0.49 -3.41
N PRO A 301 10.03 -0.19 -2.54
CA PRO A 301 10.37 0.24 -1.19
C PRO A 301 11.05 -0.85 -0.36
N LEU A 302 12.15 -0.50 0.33
CA LEU A 302 12.85 -1.44 1.22
C LEU A 302 12.06 -1.69 2.52
N PRO A 303 12.34 -2.80 3.24
CA PRO A 303 11.73 -3.07 4.54
C PRO A 303 11.82 -1.88 5.50
N TRP A 304 10.70 -1.58 6.17
CA TRP A 304 10.55 -0.46 7.10
C TRP A 304 10.90 0.93 6.54
N CYS A 305 10.91 1.13 5.22
CA CYS A 305 11.14 2.46 4.65
C CYS A 305 10.17 3.50 5.23
N GLY A 306 10.66 4.72 5.47
CA GLY A 306 9.81 5.81 5.95
C GLY A 306 8.68 6.11 4.96
N ALA A 307 7.44 5.90 5.38
CA ALA A 307 6.27 5.94 4.51
C ALA A 307 5.05 6.57 5.19
N LEU A 308 4.09 6.98 4.37
CA LEU A 308 2.73 7.25 4.82
C LEU A 308 1.82 6.09 4.44
N VAL A 309 0.90 5.74 5.33
CA VAL A 309 -0.07 4.65 5.11
C VAL A 309 -1.48 5.09 5.43
N LEU A 310 -2.44 4.42 4.78
CA LEU A 310 -3.86 4.65 5.02
C LEU A 310 -4.29 3.93 6.29
N GLN A 311 -5.06 4.62 7.13
CA GLN A 311 -5.74 4.03 8.28
C GLN A 311 -7.22 4.44 8.29
N PRO A 312 -8.14 3.52 8.66
CA PRO A 312 -9.55 3.85 8.79
C PRO A 312 -9.79 4.89 9.89
N LYS A 313 -10.65 5.88 9.62
CA LYS A 313 -11.16 6.82 10.64
C LYS A 313 -12.28 6.21 11.49
N THR A 314 -12.76 5.03 11.13
CA THR A 314 -13.85 4.31 11.80
C THR A 314 -13.30 3.25 12.75
N PRO A 315 -14.04 2.88 13.82
CA PRO A 315 -13.66 1.77 14.69
C PRO A 315 -13.40 0.47 13.91
N ALA A 316 -12.53 -0.38 14.47
CA ALA A 316 -12.28 -1.71 13.92
C ALA A 316 -13.60 -2.50 13.77
N GLY A 317 -13.72 -3.25 12.66
CA GLY A 317 -14.92 -4.04 12.34
C GLY A 317 -16.09 -3.24 11.75
N GLN A 318 -15.99 -1.92 11.60
CA GLN A 318 -17.01 -1.09 10.94
C GLN A 318 -16.65 -0.81 9.47
N PRO A 319 -17.66 -0.58 8.59
CA PRO A 319 -17.40 -0.19 7.21
C PRO A 319 -16.57 1.08 7.12
N VAL A 320 -15.46 1.03 6.39
CA VAL A 320 -14.56 2.18 6.23
C VAL A 320 -15.18 3.17 5.25
N ARG A 321 -15.70 4.28 5.79
CA ARG A 321 -16.23 5.40 4.99
C ARG A 321 -15.20 6.49 4.73
N SER A 322 -14.21 6.59 5.61
CA SER A 322 -13.17 7.60 5.49
C SER A 322 -11.86 7.11 6.08
N VAL A 323 -10.75 7.59 5.54
CA VAL A 323 -9.37 7.26 5.89
C VAL A 323 -8.58 8.52 6.21
N TYR A 324 -7.48 8.33 6.93
CA TYR A 324 -6.43 9.33 7.11
C TYR A 324 -5.08 8.73 6.74
N LEU A 325 -4.08 9.60 6.58
CA LEU A 325 -2.68 9.19 6.45
C LEU A 325 -1.97 9.26 7.82
N THR A 326 -1.14 8.27 8.12
CA THR A 326 -0.25 8.29 9.29
C THR A 326 1.15 7.88 8.90
N LEU A 327 2.13 8.18 9.77
CA LEU A 327 3.50 7.70 9.64
C LEU A 327 3.55 6.17 9.76
N ALA A 328 4.42 5.55 8.97
CA ALA A 328 4.81 4.14 9.05
C ALA A 328 6.29 3.99 8.66
N GLY A 329 6.94 2.93 9.14
CA GLY A 329 8.36 2.74 8.86
C GLY A 329 9.27 3.48 9.85
N ASP A 330 10.55 3.53 9.50
CA ASP A 330 11.60 4.10 10.33
C ASP A 330 11.90 5.54 9.92
N TYR A 331 11.95 6.40 10.95
CA TYR A 331 12.38 7.78 10.82
C TYR A 331 13.48 8.09 11.82
N ALA A 332 14.55 8.70 11.34
CA ALA A 332 15.49 9.38 12.23
C ALA A 332 14.98 10.78 12.57
N LEU A 333 15.48 11.33 13.68
CA LEU A 333 15.10 12.64 14.19
C LEU A 333 16.29 13.58 14.21
N ALA A 334 16.06 14.81 13.77
CA ALA A 334 17.03 15.89 13.86
C ALA A 334 16.39 17.14 14.44
N GLU A 335 17.14 17.91 15.23
CA GLU A 335 16.74 19.27 15.59
C GLU A 335 16.94 20.17 14.36
N ALA A 336 15.92 20.95 14.00
CA ALA A 336 16.00 21.83 12.83
C ALA A 336 17.18 22.81 12.95
N GLY A 337 18.09 22.76 11.97
CA GLY A 337 19.18 23.73 11.84
C GLY A 337 20.36 23.60 12.82
N LYS A 338 20.44 22.56 13.67
CA LYS A 338 21.60 22.33 14.57
C LYS A 338 21.93 20.85 14.76
N GLY A 339 23.23 20.52 14.75
CA GLY A 339 23.74 19.24 15.26
C GLY A 339 23.79 19.28 16.78
N ALA A 340 22.76 18.76 17.44
CA ALA A 340 22.77 18.58 18.89
C ALA A 340 23.63 17.35 19.27
N SER A 341 24.29 17.38 20.44
CA SER A 341 25.02 16.24 20.99
C SER A 341 24.15 15.28 21.81
N VAL A 342 23.01 15.76 22.30
CA VAL A 342 21.95 14.99 22.97
C VAL A 342 20.62 15.52 22.49
N PHE A 343 19.72 14.63 22.06
CA PHE A 343 18.41 14.97 21.53
C PHE A 343 17.33 14.46 22.49
N GLU A 344 16.41 15.34 22.86
CA GLU A 344 15.24 14.99 23.68
C GLU A 344 13.97 15.30 22.90
N LEU A 345 13.15 14.27 22.73
CA LEU A 345 11.82 14.37 22.16
C LEU A 345 10.81 14.54 23.28
N MET A 346 9.87 15.48 23.12
CA MET A 346 8.60 15.44 23.83
C MET A 346 7.58 14.66 22.98
N PRO A 347 7.32 13.37 23.29
CA PRO A 347 6.35 12.58 22.55
C PRO A 347 4.89 12.95 22.91
N GLY A 348 4.72 13.83 23.89
CA GLY A 348 3.64 13.74 24.87
C GLY A 348 2.26 14.23 24.44
N LEU A 349 1.27 13.51 24.97
CA LEU A 349 -0.12 13.93 25.14
C LEU A 349 -0.32 14.72 26.46
N TYR A 350 0.56 14.54 27.45
CA TYR A 350 0.50 15.19 28.78
C TYR A 350 1.61 16.23 29.02
N GLY A 351 2.68 16.22 28.20
CA GLY A 351 3.71 17.27 28.17
C GLY A 351 4.79 17.15 29.24
N SER A 352 4.74 16.10 30.08
CA SER A 352 5.78 15.78 31.06
C SER A 352 6.71 14.66 30.58
N GLU A 353 6.32 13.92 29.54
CA GLU A 353 7.08 12.81 29.00
C GLU A 353 8.27 13.31 28.17
N ARG A 354 9.41 12.63 28.31
CA ARG A 354 10.62 12.92 27.54
C ARG A 354 11.28 11.61 27.13
N ILE A 355 11.75 11.56 25.89
CA ILE A 355 12.54 10.45 25.36
C ILE A 355 13.88 11.02 24.93
N SER A 356 14.96 10.56 25.57
CA SER A 356 16.33 10.89 25.15
C SER A 356 16.78 9.92 24.07
N MET A 357 17.38 10.46 23.00
CA MET A 357 17.82 9.70 21.84
C MET A 357 19.15 10.25 21.30
N ALA A 358 19.92 9.39 20.64
CA ALA A 358 21.03 9.80 19.79
C ALA A 358 20.48 10.46 18.52
N PRO A 359 20.83 11.74 18.24
CA PRO A 359 20.32 12.46 17.08
C PRO A 359 20.86 11.87 15.78
N TRP A 360 20.13 12.10 14.68
CA TRP A 360 20.60 11.72 13.36
C TRP A 360 21.95 12.35 13.01
N GLN A 361 22.82 11.54 12.41
CA GLN A 361 24.12 11.95 11.89
C GLN A 361 24.36 11.23 10.56
N THR A 362 24.84 11.96 9.55
CA THR A 362 25.07 11.41 8.19
C THR A 362 26.03 10.23 8.17
N ALA A 363 27.02 10.20 9.07
CA ALA A 363 28.08 9.18 9.11
C ALA A 363 28.28 8.63 10.54
N GLY A 364 27.19 8.34 11.26
CA GLY A 364 27.24 7.87 12.64
C GLY A 364 26.06 6.99 13.05
N THR A 365 26.11 6.49 14.28
CA THR A 365 25.00 5.77 14.91
C THR A 365 23.99 6.76 15.46
N PHE A 366 22.71 6.48 15.26
CA PHE A 366 21.59 7.27 15.77
C PHE A 366 20.44 6.34 16.16
N ASP A 367 19.52 6.85 16.98
CA ASP A 367 18.29 6.15 17.29
C ASP A 367 17.21 6.52 16.26
N CYS A 368 16.28 5.61 15.99
CA CYS A 368 15.14 5.86 15.11
C CYS A 368 13.81 5.56 15.81
N LEU A 369 12.75 6.21 15.34
CA LEU A 369 11.39 5.85 15.68
C LEU A 369 10.81 4.97 14.58
N ARG A 370 10.31 3.80 14.98
CA ARG A 370 9.54 2.92 14.12
C ARG A 370 8.06 3.11 14.36
N PHE A 371 7.33 3.48 13.32
CA PHE A 371 5.87 3.55 13.34
C PHE A 371 5.31 2.27 12.71
N VAL A 372 4.60 1.49 13.52
CA VAL A 372 3.98 0.23 13.09
C VAL A 372 2.48 0.47 12.86
N PRO A 373 1.96 0.35 11.63
CA PRO A 373 0.54 0.55 11.37
C PRO A 373 -0.34 -0.56 11.97
N GLY A 374 -1.64 -0.27 12.11
CA GLY A 374 -2.62 -1.20 12.66
C GLY A 374 -2.49 -1.45 14.17
N GLN A 375 -1.52 -0.82 14.84
CA GLN A 375 -1.32 -0.90 16.28
C GLN A 375 -1.98 0.31 16.95
N ALA A 376 -3.12 0.10 17.58
CA ALA A 376 -3.78 1.15 18.36
C ALA A 376 -2.91 1.54 19.56
N ALA A 377 -2.69 2.85 19.75
CA ALA A 377 -1.99 3.35 20.93
C ALA A 377 -2.85 3.08 22.17
N TYR A 378 -2.26 2.45 23.19
CA TYR A 378 -2.93 2.25 24.47
C TYR A 378 -2.78 3.50 25.35
N ALA A 379 -3.88 4.23 25.54
CA ALA A 379 -3.95 5.38 26.43
C ALA A 379 -5.08 5.17 27.46
N PRO A 380 -4.80 4.57 28.63
CA PRO A 380 -5.81 4.11 29.57
C PRO A 380 -6.64 5.24 30.19
N ALA A 381 -6.07 6.45 30.27
CA ALA A 381 -6.73 7.65 30.77
C ALA A 381 -6.70 8.75 29.70
N PHE A 382 -7.50 8.59 28.64
CA PHE A 382 -7.65 9.58 27.57
C PHE A 382 -9.11 10.03 27.43
N PRO A 383 -9.40 11.33 27.22
CA PRO A 383 -8.45 12.43 27.13
C PRO A 383 -7.88 12.77 28.50
N TYR A 384 -6.65 13.27 28.53
CA TYR A 384 -6.06 13.76 29.77
C TYR A 384 -6.81 15.01 30.23
N LYS A 385 -6.89 15.21 31.56
CA LYS A 385 -7.38 16.47 32.11
C LYS A 385 -6.52 17.61 31.55
N PRO A 386 -7.11 18.75 31.16
CA PRO A 386 -6.34 19.93 30.80
C PRO A 386 -5.34 20.25 31.91
N ALA A 387 -4.11 20.57 31.53
CA ALA A 387 -3.14 21.07 32.51
C ALA A 387 -3.64 22.41 33.04
N ASP A 388 -4.14 22.44 34.28
CA ASP A 388 -4.46 23.67 35.00
C ASP A 388 -3.28 24.02 35.90
N MET A 389 -2.54 25.06 35.52
CA MET A 389 -1.43 25.59 36.33
C MET A 389 -1.87 26.14 37.69
N ASN A 390 -3.19 26.27 37.93
CA ASN A 390 -3.76 26.71 39.19
C ASN A 390 -4.32 25.55 40.04
N GLU A 391 -4.32 24.30 39.54
CA GLU A 391 -4.65 23.13 40.35
C GLU A 391 -3.49 22.82 41.30
N ALA A 392 -3.77 22.80 42.60
CA ALA A 392 -2.77 22.69 43.67
C ALA A 392 -2.06 21.32 43.77
N GLN A 393 -2.28 20.40 42.84
CA GLN A 393 -1.76 19.03 42.90
C GLN A 393 -1.33 18.54 41.51
N ILE A 394 -0.10 18.85 41.12
CA ILE A 394 0.65 18.02 40.18
C ILE A 394 1.60 17.19 41.05
N GLY A 395 1.15 15.98 41.42
CA GLY A 395 1.92 14.99 42.17
C GLY A 395 2.45 13.91 41.24
#